data_AF-A0A929F2E2-F1
#
_entry.id   AF-A0A929F2E2-F1
#
_cell.length_a   1.000
_cell.length_b   1.000
_cell.length_c   1.000
_cell.angle_alpha   90.00
_cell.angle_beta   90.00
_cell.angle_gamma   90.00
#
_symmetry.space_group_name_H-M   'P 1'
#
loop_
_entity.id
_entity.type
_entity.pdbx_description
1 polymer ?
#
loop_
_entity_poly.entity_id
_entity_poly.type
_entity_poly.pdbx_seq_one_letter_code
_entity_poly.pdbx_strand_id
1 'polypeptide(L)' 'STFFMLTGFHGFHVFMGMTMLLVQLIRSVKNNHFTADDHFGFEASSWYWHFVDVVWVMLFLFVYIL' A
#
# COMPACT_ATOMS: atom_id res chain seq x y z
N SER A 1 -16.77 15.27 -10.83
CA SER A 1 -16.09 14.13 -11.49
C SER A 1 -14.68 13.90 -10.93
N THR A 2 -13.84 14.93 -10.83
CA THR A 2 -12.44 14.83 -10.34
C THR A 2 -12.31 14.24 -8.94
N PHE A 3 -13.19 14.61 -8.01
CA PHE A 3 -13.21 14.06 -6.64
C PHE A 3 -13.26 12.52 -6.62
N PHE A 4 -14.25 11.92 -7.27
CA PHE A 4 -14.44 10.47 -7.27
C PHE A 4 -13.37 9.73 -8.07
N MET A 5 -12.84 10.36 -9.13
CA MET A 5 -11.73 9.77 -9.88
C MET A 5 -10.45 9.71 -9.03
N LEU A 6 -10.07 10.80 -8.35
CA LEU A 6 -8.86 10.85 -7.51
C LEU A 6 -8.97 9.94 -6.29
N THR A 7 -10.05 10.07 -5.53
CA THR A 7 -10.27 9.27 -4.31
C THR A 7 -10.54 7.80 -4.62
N GLY A 8 -11.28 7.50 -5.70
CA GLY A 8 -11.54 6.14 -6.16
C GLY A 8 -10.29 5.43 -6.67
N PHE A 9 -9.46 6.11 -7.48
CA PHE A 9 -8.19 5.56 -7.95
C PHE A 9 -7.21 5.31 -6.79
N HIS A 10 -7.17 6.23 -5.82
CA HIS A 10 -6.41 6.03 -4.60
C HIS A 10 -6.92 4.82 -3.79
N GLY A 11 -8.24 4.69 -3.61
CA GLY A 11 -8.84 3.53 -2.95
C GLY A 11 -8.50 2.19 -3.64
N PHE A 12 -8.41 2.16 -4.97
CA PHE A 12 -7.90 1.01 -5.71
C PHE A 12 -6.44 0.66 -5.36
N HIS A 13 -5.58 1.67 -5.20
CA HIS A 13 -4.19 1.45 -4.79
C HIS A 13 -4.09 0.93 -3.35
N VAL A 14 -4.93 1.45 -2.43
CA VAL A 14 -5.03 0.94 -1.05
C VAL A 14 -5.42 -0.55 -1.06
N PHE A 15 -6.42 -0.93 -1.85
CA PHE A 15 -6.82 -2.33 -1.97
C PHE A 15 -5.69 -3.21 -2.49
N MET A 16 -4.98 -2.78 -3.53
CA MET A 16 -3.80 -3.51 -4.03
C MET A 16 -2.70 -3.63 -2.97
N GLY A 17 -2.39 -2.54 -2.26
CA GLY A 17 -1.41 -2.58 -1.17
C GLY A 17 -1.82 -3.58 -0.07
N MET A 18 -3.11 -3.67 0.23
CA MET A 18 -3.62 -4.56 1.28
C MET A 18 -3.47 -6.01 0.84
N THR A 19 -3.75 -6.31 -0.44
CA THR A 19 -3.53 -7.65 -1.00
C THR A 19 -2.06 -8.03 -1.02
N MET A 20 -1.15 -7.10 -1.35
CA MET A 20 0.30 -7.35 -1.29
C MET A 20 0.75 -7.69 0.13
N LEU A 21 0.36 -6.88 1.12
CA LEU A 21 0.68 -7.12 2.53
C LEU A 21 0.04 -8.41 3.07
N LEU A 22 -1.18 -8.73 2.65
CA LEU A 22 -1.84 -9.99 2.99
C LEU A 22 -1.05 -11.19 2.45
N VAL A 23 -0.55 -11.11 1.22
CA VAL A 23 0.32 -12.15 0.65
C VAL A 23 1.61 -12.26 1.47
N GLN A 24 2.25 -11.15 1.86
CA GLN A 24 3.44 -11.20 2.71
C GLN A 24 3.14 -11.77 4.10
N LEU A 25 1.98 -11.45 4.70
CA LEU A 25 1.53 -12.00 5.96
C LEU A 25 1.37 -13.53 5.88
N ILE A 26 0.70 -14.02 4.81
CA ILE A 26 0.57 -15.46 4.57
C ILE A 26 1.94 -16.09 4.39
N ARG A 27 2.84 -15.48 3.62
CA ARG A 27 4.22 -15.98 3.43
C ARG A 27 5.01 -16.03 4.75
N SER A 28 4.80 -15.05 5.63
CA SER A 28 5.44 -14.96 6.94
C SER A 28 5.00 -16.08 7.89
N VAL A 29 3.72 -16.44 7.85
CA VAL A 29 3.15 -17.46 8.74
C VAL A 29 3.43 -18.88 8.22
N LYS A 30 3.53 -19.05 6.89
CA LYS A 30 3.44 -20.38 6.25
C LYS A 30 4.75 -21.05 5.84
N ASN A 31 5.92 -20.51 6.18
CA ASN A 31 7.25 -21.15 6.11
C ASN A 31 8.32 -20.07 6.40
N ASN A 32 9.56 -20.46 6.70
CA ASN A 32 10.75 -19.59 6.79
C ASN A 32 11.10 -18.90 5.44
N HIS A 33 10.15 -18.22 4.80
CA HIS A 33 10.30 -17.50 3.53
C HIS A 33 10.94 -16.13 3.68
N PHE A 34 11.17 -15.69 4.91
CA PHE A 34 11.91 -14.49 5.19
C PHE A 34 13.17 -14.88 5.94
N THR A 35 14.30 -14.52 5.35
CA THR A 35 15.59 -14.49 6.02
C THR A 35 16.05 -13.03 6.07
N ALA A 36 17.04 -12.71 6.90
CA ALA A 36 17.54 -11.34 7.01
C ALA A 36 18.10 -10.79 5.68
N ASP A 37 18.48 -11.67 4.76
CA ASP A 37 19.04 -11.30 3.45
C ASP A 37 18.03 -11.44 2.30
N ASP A 38 16.95 -12.23 2.47
CA ASP A 38 15.92 -12.46 1.44
C ASP A 38 14.52 -12.10 1.97
N HIS A 39 14.23 -10.80 1.92
CA HIS A 39 12.93 -10.22 2.27
C HIS A 39 12.50 -9.10 1.32
N PHE A 40 13.04 -9.07 0.10
CA PHE A 40 12.76 -8.01 -0.88
C PHE A 40 11.25 -7.86 -1.18
N GLY A 41 10.51 -8.97 -1.25
CA GLY A 41 9.07 -8.93 -1.46
C GLY A 41 8.32 -8.18 -0.35
N PHE A 42 8.77 -8.29 0.90
CA PHE A 42 8.22 -7.53 2.02
C PHE A 42 8.62 -6.06 1.94
N GLU A 43 9.89 -5.77 1.66
CA GLU A 43 10.41 -4.41 1.51
C GLU A 43 9.68 -3.64 0.39
N ALA A 44 9.53 -4.25 -0.79
CA ALA A 44 8.78 -3.67 -1.91
C ALA A 44 7.30 -3.42 -1.55
N SER A 45 6.67 -4.34 -0.82
CA SER A 45 5.28 -4.16 -0.36
C SER A 45 5.17 -3.02 0.65
N SER A 46 6.16 -2.86 1.53
CA SER A 46 6.24 -1.76 2.50
C SER A 46 6.45 -0.40 1.80
N TRP A 47 7.34 -0.32 0.82
CA TRP A 47 7.52 0.88 0.00
C TRP A 47 6.25 1.27 -0.74
N TYR A 48 5.56 0.28 -1.33
CA TYR A 48 4.27 0.53 -1.98
C TYR A 48 3.24 1.07 -0.99
N TRP A 49 3.17 0.52 0.23
CA TRP A 49 2.25 1.00 1.26
C TRP A 49 2.55 2.45 1.66
N HIS A 50 3.82 2.79 1.90
CA HIS A 50 4.21 4.16 2.21
C HIS A 50 3.96 5.15 1.06
N PHE A 51 4.12 4.72 -0.19
CA PHE A 51 3.72 5.52 -1.34
C PHE A 51 2.23 5.86 -1.29
N VAL A 52 1.39 4.86 -1.01
CA VAL A 52 -0.06 5.06 -0.88
C VAL A 52 -0.36 6.03 0.27
N ASP A 53 0.28 5.90 1.43
CA ASP A 53 0.10 6.81 2.57
C ASP A 53 0.42 8.28 2.19
N VAL A 54 1.53 8.52 1.49
CA VAL A 54 1.93 9.87 1.06
C VAL A 54 0.91 10.48 0.10
N VAL A 55 0.42 9.69 -0.87
CA VAL A 55 -0.64 10.13 -1.79
C VAL A 55 -1.91 10.48 -1.02
N TRP A 56 -2.26 9.70 0.01
CA TRP A 56 -3.43 9.99 0.84
C TRP A 56 -3.32 11.31 1.58
N VAL A 57 -2.16 11.59 2.20
CA VAL A 57 -1.93 12.86 2.91
C VAL A 57 -2.08 14.05 1.97
N MET A 58 -1.57 13.95 0.75
CA MET A 58 -1.75 15.01 -0.26
C MET A 58 -3.22 15.16 -0.66
N LEU A 59 -3.92 14.06 -0.95
CA LEU A 59 -5.34 14.10 -1.29
C LEU A 59 -6.18 14.67 -0.15
N PHE A 60 -5.89 14.30 1.09
CA PHE A 60 -6.58 14.84 2.27
C PHE A 60 -6.43 16.37 2.34
N LEU A 61 -5.22 16.88 2.16
CA LEU A 61 -4.98 18.32 2.15
C LEU A 61 -5.72 19.04 1.01
N PHE A 62 -5.60 18.55 -0.23
CA PHE A 62 -6.10 19.27 -1.41
C PHE A 62 -7.58 19.04 -1.75
N VAL A 63 -8.16 17.93 -1.30
CA VAL A 63 -9.53 17.54 -1.68
C VAL A 63 -10.50 17.70 -0.50
N TYR A 64 -10.03 17.62 0.74
CA TYR A 64 -10.88 17.70 1.93
C TYR A 64 -10.69 18.98 2.75
N ILE A 65 -9.49 19.58 2.76
CA ILE A 65 -9.20 20.79 3.56
C ILE A 65 -9.26 22.08 2.73
N LEU A 66 -8.53 22.12 1.62
CA LEU A 66 -8.50 23.25 0.67
C LEU A 66 -9.71 23.21 -0.26
#